data_AF-A0A7C3K118-F1
#
_entry.id   AF-A0A7C3K118-F1
#
_cell.length_a   1.000
_cell.length_b   1.000
_cell.length_c   1.000
_cell.angle_alpha   90.00
_cell.angle_beta   90.00
_cell.angle_gamma   90.00
#
_symmetry.space_group_name_H-M   'P 1'
#
loop_
_entity.id
_entity.type
_entity.pdbx_description
1 polymer ?
#
loop_
_entity_poly.entity_id
_entity_poly.type
_entity_poly.pdbx_seq_one_letter_code
_entity_poly.pdbx_strand_id
1 'polypeptide(L)'
;RLPFFVNMTCLNGFFQNPYGEALAEALIKAPGGGAIAIWTSSGLTEPDRQAVMNKELIKLLFGRESLTLGEATARAKAATEDQDIRKTWILFGDPSTKLRP
;
A
#
# COMPACT_ATOMS: atom_id res chain seq x y z
N ARG A 1 -3.33 14.83 -12.26
CA ARG A 1 -3.24 13.34 -12.32
C ARG A 1 -2.62 12.90 -11.00
N LEU A 2 -3.29 12.07 -10.21
CA LEU A 2 -2.78 11.65 -8.89
C LEU A 2 -2.09 10.28 -8.98
N PRO A 3 -0.91 10.09 -8.38
CA PRO A 3 -0.19 8.82 -8.37
C PRO A 3 -0.70 7.85 -7.29
N PHE A 4 -0.43 6.57 -7.51
CA PHE A 4 -0.50 5.52 -6.48
C PHE A 4 0.89 5.37 -5.84
N PHE A 5 0.97 5.49 -4.52
CA PHE A 5 2.23 5.36 -3.78
C PHE A 5 2.43 3.94 -3.26
N VAL A 6 3.64 3.41 -3.41
CA VAL A 6 4.07 2.12 -2.86
C VAL A 6 5.24 2.38 -1.92
N ASN A 7 4.95 2.49 -0.63
CA ASN A 7 5.93 2.92 0.37
C ASN A 7 6.48 1.69 1.11
N MET A 8 7.65 1.21 0.66
CA MET A 8 8.31 0.01 1.20
C MET A 8 9.14 0.28 2.45
N THR A 9 8.48 0.83 3.46
CA THR A 9 9.10 1.30 4.71
C THR A 9 8.13 1.16 5.88
N CYS A 10 8.68 1.05 7.09
CA CYS A 10 7.89 0.86 8.31
C CYS A 10 7.10 2.12 8.71
N LEU A 11 5.97 1.93 9.41
CA LEU A 11 5.18 2.95 10.11
C LEU A 11 4.63 4.13 9.28
N ASN A 12 4.85 4.18 7.97
CA ASN A 12 4.35 5.28 7.12
C ASN A 12 2.81 5.32 7.04
N GLY A 13 2.12 4.24 7.42
CA GLY A 13 0.67 4.14 7.54
C GLY A 13 0.20 3.92 8.99
N PHE A 14 0.91 4.42 10.00
CA PHE A 14 0.53 4.32 11.42
C PHE A 14 -0.62 5.30 11.77
N PHE A 15 -1.79 5.10 11.15
CA PHE A 15 -2.97 5.97 11.26
C PHE A 15 -3.62 5.99 12.66
N GLN A 16 -3.24 5.06 13.53
CA GLN A 16 -3.70 4.99 14.90
C GLN A 16 -2.91 5.94 15.84
N ASN A 17 -1.96 6.72 15.33
CA ASN A 17 -1.20 7.67 16.13
C ASN A 17 -2.10 8.83 16.62
N PRO A 18 -2.33 8.98 17.93
CA PRO A 18 -3.16 10.07 18.44
C PRO A 18 -2.44 11.42 18.46
N TYR A 19 -1.11 11.45 18.27
CA TYR A 19 -0.29 12.64 18.44
C TYR A 19 0.21 13.26 17.13
N GLY A 20 -0.05 12.63 15.99
CA GLY A 20 0.42 13.12 14.71
C GLY A 20 -0.19 12.38 13.53
N GLU A 21 -0.12 13.00 12.36
CA GLU A 21 -0.63 12.43 11.12
C GLU A 21 0.42 11.52 10.46
N ALA A 22 0.01 10.32 10.04
CA ALA A 22 0.89 9.43 9.29
C ALA A 22 1.15 9.96 7.87
N LEU A 23 2.29 9.61 7.27
CA LEU A 23 2.62 10.04 5.90
C LEU A 23 1.52 9.64 4.88
N ALA A 24 0.97 8.44 5.00
CA ALA A 24 -0.11 7.99 4.13
C ALA A 24 -1.39 8.83 4.27
N GLU A 25 -1.69 9.29 5.48
CA GLU A 25 -2.81 10.20 5.75
C GLU A 25 -2.56 11.59 5.17
N ALA A 26 -1.38 12.15 5.39
CA ALA A 26 -1.01 13.44 4.82
C ALA A 26 -1.08 13.42 3.28
N LEU A 27 -0.61 12.33 2.65
CA LEU A 27 -0.66 12.16 1.20
C LEU A 27 -2.08 12.00 0.64
N ILE A 28 -2.96 11.26 1.32
CA ILE A 28 -4.34 11.05 0.84
C ILE A 28 -5.22 12.30 1.08
N LYS A 29 -4.94 13.10 2.12
CA LYS A 29 -5.71 14.30 2.47
C LYS A 29 -5.20 15.59 1.81
N ALA A 30 -4.03 15.56 1.16
CA ALA A 30 -3.38 16.76 0.62
C ALA A 30 -4.28 17.51 -0.40
N PRO A 31 -4.63 18.78 -0.15
CA PRO A 31 -5.49 19.55 -1.06
C PRO A 31 -4.73 19.88 -2.35
N GLY A 32 -5.41 19.73 -3.49
CA GLY A 32 -4.85 20.07 -4.80
C GLY A 32 -3.71 19.16 -5.29
N GLY A 33 -3.46 18.03 -4.62
CA GLY A 33 -2.37 17.12 -4.95
C GLY A 33 -2.46 15.80 -4.19
N GLY A 34 -1.30 15.21 -3.87
CA GLY A 34 -1.23 14.00 -3.04
C GLY A 34 -1.34 12.70 -3.83
N ALA A 35 -2.11 11.76 -3.31
CA ALA A 35 -2.21 10.39 -3.79
C ALA A 35 -3.64 10.02 -4.19
N ILE A 36 -3.80 9.14 -5.19
CA ILE A 36 -5.10 8.46 -5.42
C ILE A 36 -5.30 7.29 -4.45
N ALA A 37 -4.19 6.65 -4.06
CA ALA A 37 -4.13 5.57 -3.09
C ALA A 37 -2.67 5.38 -2.63
N ILE A 38 -2.48 4.71 -1.49
CA ILE A 38 -1.18 4.42 -0.90
C ILE A 38 -1.16 2.98 -0.36
N TRP A 39 -0.12 2.22 -0.70
CA TRP A 39 0.20 0.94 -0.06
C TRP A 39 1.38 1.11 0.89
N THR A 40 1.17 0.80 2.18
CA THR A 40 2.08 1.17 3.26
C THR A 40 1.92 0.25 4.49
N SER A 41 2.79 0.37 5.48
CA SER A 41 2.71 -0.39 6.75
C SER A 41 2.32 0.48 7.93
N SER A 42 1.45 -0.03 8.81
CA SER A 42 1.15 0.52 10.14
C SER A 42 2.07 -0.04 11.24
N GLY A 43 3.06 -0.86 10.91
CA GLY A 43 3.95 -1.51 11.87
C GLY A 43 5.43 -1.51 11.45
N LEU A 44 6.26 -2.09 12.32
CA LEU A 44 7.63 -2.49 11.99
C LEU A 44 7.58 -3.89 11.39
N THR A 45 8.20 -4.10 10.22
CA THR A 45 8.21 -5.41 9.55
C THR A 45 9.57 -5.67 8.91
N GLU A 46 9.93 -6.94 8.72
CA GLU A 46 11.25 -7.32 8.19
C GLU A 46 11.38 -7.04 6.68
N PRO A 47 12.46 -6.36 6.21
CA PRO A 47 12.59 -5.93 4.81
C PRO A 47 12.59 -7.06 3.78
N ASP A 48 13.18 -8.21 4.11
CA ASP A 48 13.25 -9.39 3.22
C ASP A 48 11.84 -9.90 2.85
N ARG A 49 10.93 -9.90 3.84
CA ARG A 49 9.54 -10.32 3.65
C ARG A 49 8.71 -9.28 2.94
N GLN A 50 8.99 -7.99 3.16
CA GLN A 50 8.35 -6.90 2.39
C GLN A 50 8.67 -7.00 0.91
N ALA A 51 9.92 -7.34 0.56
CA ALA A 51 10.36 -7.44 -0.82
C ALA A 51 9.61 -8.52 -1.63
N VAL A 52 9.20 -9.62 -1.00
CA VAL A 52 8.40 -10.69 -1.65
C VAL A 52 7.04 -10.16 -2.07
N MET A 53 6.31 -9.57 -1.13
CA MET A 53 4.99 -8.97 -1.38
C MET A 53 5.07 -7.79 -2.37
N ASN A 54 6.11 -6.95 -2.28
CA ASN A 54 6.30 -5.84 -3.21
C ASN A 54 6.49 -6.33 -4.65
N LYS A 55 7.37 -7.32 -4.86
CA LYS A 55 7.59 -7.91 -6.18
C LYS A 55 6.30 -8.47 -6.77
N GLU A 56 5.48 -9.11 -5.95
CA GLU A 56 4.18 -9.63 -6.38
C GLU A 56 3.21 -8.51 -6.75
N LEU A 57 3.12 -7.45 -5.93
CA LEU A 57 2.28 -6.28 -6.23
C LEU A 57 2.63 -5.66 -7.59
N ILE A 58 3.92 -5.42 -7.86
CA ILE A 58 4.36 -4.83 -9.12
C ILE A 58 4.02 -5.74 -10.31
N LYS A 59 4.19 -7.06 -10.18
CA LYS A 59 3.78 -8.02 -11.22
C LYS A 59 2.28 -7.98 -11.49
N LEU A 60 1.46 -7.88 -10.45
CA LEU A 60 0.01 -7.84 -10.57
C LEU A 60 -0.49 -6.52 -11.20
N LEU A 61 0.08 -5.39 -10.81
CA LEU A 61 -0.31 -4.07 -11.31
C LEU A 61 0.02 -3.84 -12.79
N PHE A 62 1.13 -4.41 -13.25
CA PHE A 62 1.60 -4.27 -14.63
C PHE A 62 1.49 -5.58 -15.43
N GLY A 63 0.74 -6.54 -14.91
CA GLY A 63 0.44 -7.80 -15.57
C GLY A 63 -0.63 -7.65 -16.65
N ARG A 64 -1.12 -8.78 -17.16
CA ARG A 64 -2.19 -8.81 -18.18
C ARG A 64 -3.58 -8.65 -17.59
N GLU A 65 -3.75 -8.95 -16.30
CA GLU A 65 -5.04 -8.85 -15.62
C GLU A 65 -5.34 -7.39 -15.24
N SER A 66 -6.55 -6.93 -15.55
CA SER A 66 -7.02 -5.59 -15.16
C SER A 66 -7.61 -5.64 -13.74
N LEU A 67 -6.72 -5.74 -12.75
CA LEU A 67 -7.08 -5.77 -11.34
C LEU A 67 -7.36 -4.37 -10.78
N THR A 68 -8.25 -4.32 -9.81
CA THR A 68 -8.36 -3.17 -8.90
C THR A 68 -7.18 -3.14 -7.92
N LEU A 69 -6.90 -1.99 -7.32
CA LEU A 69 -5.84 -1.86 -6.31
C LEU A 69 -6.11 -2.77 -5.10
N GLY A 70 -7.37 -2.94 -4.70
CA GLY A 70 -7.77 -3.84 -3.63
C GLY A 70 -7.44 -5.30 -3.95
N GLU A 71 -7.76 -5.77 -5.15
CA GLU A 71 -7.44 -7.13 -5.59
C GLU A 71 -5.93 -7.35 -5.65
N ALA A 72 -5.19 -6.42 -6.27
CA ALA A 72 -3.74 -6.52 -6.42
C ALA A 72 -3.03 -6.54 -5.04
N THR A 73 -3.42 -5.66 -4.13
CA THR A 73 -2.81 -5.58 -2.78
C THR A 73 -3.20 -6.77 -1.91
N ALA A 74 -4.43 -7.28 -2.00
CA ALA A 74 -4.85 -8.48 -1.28
C ALA A 74 -4.04 -9.72 -1.73
N ARG A 75 -3.89 -9.92 -3.05
CA ARG A 75 -3.09 -11.03 -3.59
C ARG A 75 -1.61 -10.88 -3.26
N ALA A 76 -1.05 -9.68 -3.41
CA ALA A 76 0.34 -9.40 -3.06
C ALA A 76 0.64 -9.72 -1.59
N LYS A 77 -0.26 -9.33 -0.67
CA LYS A 77 -0.12 -9.60 0.76
C LYS A 77 -0.12 -11.10 1.07
N ALA A 78 -0.83 -11.90 0.28
CA ALA A 78 -0.84 -13.36 0.42
C ALA A 78 0.47 -14.04 -0.05
N ALA A 79 1.35 -13.33 -0.76
CA ALA A 79 2.62 -13.88 -1.27
C ALA A 79 3.68 -14.14 -0.19
N THR A 80 3.52 -13.59 1.01
CA THR A 80 4.35 -13.88 2.18
C THR A 80 3.54 -14.61 3.24
N GLU A 81 4.16 -15.47 4.05
CA GLU A 81 3.53 -16.12 5.21
C GLU A 81 3.69 -15.31 6.51
N ASP A 82 4.52 -14.26 6.46
CA ASP A 82 4.82 -13.37 7.59
C ASP A 82 3.53 -12.69 8.11
N GLN A 83 3.18 -12.99 9.35
CA GLN A 83 1.94 -12.52 9.95
C GLN A 83 1.96 -11.03 10.28
N ASP A 84 3.13 -10.46 10.57
CA ASP A 84 3.25 -9.04 10.86
C ASP A 84 3.00 -8.25 9.59
N ILE A 85 3.55 -8.69 8.46
CA ILE A 85 3.23 -8.11 7.15
C ILE A 85 1.75 -8.26 6.82
N ARG A 86 1.20 -9.47 6.97
CA ARG A 86 -0.22 -9.73 6.67
C ARG A 86 -1.19 -8.92 7.52
N LYS A 87 -0.81 -8.51 8.73
CA LYS A 87 -1.68 -7.73 9.62
C LYS A 87 -1.47 -6.22 9.50
N THR A 88 -0.27 -5.76 9.15
CA THR A 88 0.08 -4.34 9.23
C THR A 88 0.10 -3.60 7.89
N TRP A 89 0.10 -4.30 6.75
CA TRP A 89 0.12 -3.64 5.44
C TRP A 89 -1.26 -3.24 4.96
N ILE A 90 -1.44 -1.98 4.57
CA ILE A 90 -2.76 -1.37 4.39
C ILE A 90 -2.79 -0.58 3.09
N LEU A 91 -3.90 -0.72 2.38
CA LEU A 91 -4.25 0.14 1.25
C LEU A 91 -5.10 1.30 1.77
N PHE A 92 -4.58 2.52 1.63
CA PHE A 92 -5.33 3.76 1.81
C PHE A 92 -5.87 4.21 0.45
N GLY A 93 -7.11 4.68 0.41
CA GLY A 93 -7.82 5.06 -0.82
C GLY A 93 -8.94 4.07 -1.17
N ASP A 94 -9.54 4.25 -2.35
CA ASP A 94 -10.64 3.39 -2.81
C ASP A 94 -10.11 2.06 -3.38
N PRO A 95 -10.40 0.90 -2.76
CA PRO A 95 -9.92 -0.40 -3.23
C PRO A 95 -10.45 -0.78 -4.62
N SER A 96 -11.56 -0.19 -5.08
CA SER A 96 -12.12 -0.43 -6.41
C SER A 96 -11.38 0.29 -7.54
N THR A 97 -10.45 1.20 -7.20
CA THR A 97 -9.66 1.96 -8.17
C THR A 97 -8.88 1.03 -9.08
N LYS A 98 -8.89 1.30 -10.39
CA LYS A 98 -7.99 0.65 -11.37
C LYS A 98 -6.88 1.60 -11.77
N LEU A 99 -5.64 1.11 -11.74
CA LEU A 99 -4.49 1.90 -12.17
C LEU A 99 -4.53 2.11 -13.69
N ARG A 100 -4.29 3.34 -14.14
CA ARG A 100 -4.18 3.69 -15.55
C ARG A 100 -2.70 3.83 -15.91
N PRO A 101 -2.17 3.04 -16.86
CA PRO A 101 -0.81 3.21 -17.38
C PRO A 101 -0.52 4.63 -17.88
#